data_AF-A0A968D043-F1
#
_entry.id   AF-A0A968D043-F1
#
_cell.length_a   1.000
_cell.length_b   1.000
_cell.length_c   1.000
_cell.angle_alpha   90.00
_cell.angle_beta   90.00
_cell.angle_gamma   90.00
#
_symmetry.space_group_name_H-M   'P 1'
#
loop_
_entity.id
_entity.type
_entity.pdbx_description
1 polymer ?
#
loop_
_entity_poly.entity_id
_entity_poly.type
_entity_poly.pdbx_seq_one_letter_code
_entity_poly.pdbx_strand_id
1 'polypeptide(L)'
;MFFDSKGPAACATCHVGINADGQLAGSTIAPDLTAIASFRTSEHILKKIVKPDSNIVSGYEEELIETQDGRLFVGIVIEERNGKLTLSDKSGTSFLIDANDISTRTTQTGSMMPGNYDELLNEREMDDLLAYLLSLKGRP
;
A
#
# COMPACT_ATOMS: atom_id res chain seq x y z
N MET A 1 14.59 1.16 11.54
CA MET A 1 14.39 -0.27 11.17
C MET A 1 13.65 -0.32 9.84
N PHE A 2 13.72 -1.41 9.05
CA PHE A 2 13.13 -1.45 7.69
C PHE A 2 11.61 -1.28 7.66
N PHE A 3 10.92 -1.63 8.75
CA PHE A 3 9.48 -1.41 8.92
C PHE A 3 9.19 -0.23 9.85
N ASP A 4 9.50 0.97 9.37
CA ASP A 4 9.27 2.26 10.03
C ASP A 4 8.79 3.25 8.98
N SER A 5 7.80 4.09 9.29
CA SER A 5 7.28 5.12 8.38
C SER A 5 8.29 6.25 8.10
N LYS A 6 9.38 6.33 8.88
CA LYS A 6 10.49 7.28 8.71
C LYS A 6 11.74 6.65 8.11
N GLY A 7 11.74 5.34 7.86
CA GLY A 7 12.87 4.63 7.25
C GLY A 7 12.96 4.90 5.74
N PRO A 8 14.08 4.57 5.09
CA PRO A 8 14.28 4.81 3.66
C PRO A 8 13.27 4.08 2.77
N ALA A 9 12.79 2.91 3.20
CA ALA A 9 11.74 2.16 2.51
C ALA A 9 10.31 2.60 2.90
N ALA A 10 10.14 3.20 4.09
CA ALA A 10 8.87 3.71 4.62
C ALA A 10 7.65 2.76 4.51
N CYS A 11 7.85 1.43 4.50
CA CYS A 11 6.79 0.46 4.19
C CYS A 11 5.58 0.56 5.14
N ALA A 12 5.84 0.89 6.41
CA ALA A 12 4.81 1.04 7.44
C ALA A 12 3.89 2.26 7.20
N THR A 13 4.21 3.16 6.28
CA THR A 13 3.30 4.25 5.89
C THR A 13 2.00 3.71 5.29
N CYS A 14 2.09 2.62 4.52
CA CYS A 14 0.94 2.07 3.78
C CYS A 14 0.56 0.64 4.16
N HIS A 15 1.51 -0.17 4.63
CA HIS A 15 1.29 -1.59 4.92
C HIS A 15 1.21 -1.85 6.42
N VAL A 16 0.41 -2.84 6.82
CA VAL A 16 0.47 -3.45 8.15
C VAL A 16 1.57 -4.51 8.18
N GLY A 17 2.31 -4.57 9.28
CA GLY A 17 3.41 -5.51 9.50
C GLY A 17 3.82 -5.58 10.97
N ILE A 18 5.00 -6.12 11.25
CA ILE A 18 5.50 -6.34 12.62
C ILE A 18 6.73 -5.46 12.85
N ASN A 19 6.67 -4.56 13.83
CA ASN A 19 7.79 -3.69 14.15
C ASN A 19 8.91 -4.40 14.94
N ALA A 20 9.94 -3.64 15.29
CA ALA A 20 11.08 -4.04 16.13
C ALA A 20 10.72 -4.82 17.39
N ASP A 21 9.64 -4.40 18.04
CA ASP A 21 9.20 -4.88 19.35
C ASP A 21 8.26 -6.09 19.23
N GLY A 22 8.06 -6.60 18.00
CA GLY A 22 7.14 -7.71 17.72
C GLY A 22 5.67 -7.30 17.72
N GLN A 23 5.36 -6.00 17.62
CA GLN A 23 4.00 -5.48 17.63
C GLN A 23 3.50 -5.15 16.23
N LEU A 24 2.17 -5.22 16.04
CA LEU A 24 1.55 -4.76 14.80
C LEU A 24 1.77 -3.25 14.65
N ALA A 25 2.19 -2.84 13.46
CA ALA A 25 2.41 -1.45 13.11
C ALA A 25 2.02 -1.18 11.65
N GLY A 26 1.87 0.10 11.33
CA GLY A 26 1.58 0.60 9.99
C GLY A 26 0.11 0.88 9.74
N SER A 27 -0.30 0.93 8.47
CA SER A 27 -1.66 1.29 8.04
C SER A 27 -2.24 0.26 7.06
N THR A 28 -3.56 0.30 6.85
CA THR A 28 -4.29 -0.65 6.02
C THR A 28 -4.55 -0.13 4.60
N ILE A 29 -3.79 0.86 4.15
CA ILE A 29 -3.96 1.50 2.83
C ILE A 29 -3.46 0.57 1.72
N ALA A 30 -2.55 -0.34 2.04
CA ALA A 30 -1.99 -1.34 1.14
C ALA A 30 -2.11 -2.77 1.75
N PRO A 31 -1.82 -3.83 0.98
CA PRO A 31 -1.99 -5.22 1.44
C PRO A 31 -1.24 -5.52 2.74
N ASP A 32 -1.86 -6.31 3.62
CA ASP A 32 -1.22 -6.77 4.86
C ASP A 32 0.04 -7.61 4.57
N LEU A 33 1.16 -7.28 5.22
CA LEU A 33 2.45 -7.97 5.07
C LEU A 33 2.79 -8.90 6.25
N THR A 34 2.00 -8.93 7.33
CA THR A 34 2.28 -9.66 8.58
C THR A 34 2.57 -11.14 8.39
N ALA A 35 2.04 -11.74 7.33
CA ALA A 35 2.23 -13.15 6.97
C ALA A 35 2.70 -13.36 5.52
N ILE A 36 3.28 -12.34 4.87
CA ILE A 36 3.59 -12.38 3.43
C ILE A 36 4.45 -13.57 3.03
N ALA A 37 5.38 -14.00 3.90
CA ALA A 37 6.28 -15.12 3.64
C ALA A 37 5.61 -16.50 3.75
N SER A 38 4.37 -16.57 4.27
CA SER A 38 3.61 -17.81 4.35
C SER A 38 2.94 -18.20 3.03
N PHE A 39 2.82 -17.26 2.08
CA PHE A 39 2.12 -17.49 0.81
C PHE A 39 2.80 -16.89 -0.42
N ARG A 40 3.89 -16.11 -0.27
CA ARG A 40 4.70 -15.59 -1.38
C ARG A 40 6.16 -16.02 -1.27
N THR A 41 6.80 -16.19 -2.43
CA THR A 41 8.23 -16.49 -2.53
C THR A 41 9.08 -15.22 -2.46
N SER A 42 10.38 -15.37 -2.22
CA SER A 42 11.37 -14.29 -2.28
C SER A 42 11.35 -13.55 -3.61
N GLU A 43 11.28 -14.27 -4.72
CA GLU A 43 11.27 -13.68 -6.06
C GLU A 43 9.98 -12.88 -6.29
N HIS A 44 8.85 -13.34 -5.76
CA HIS A 44 7.60 -12.60 -5.84
C HIS A 44 7.67 -11.30 -5.04
N ILE A 45 8.18 -11.35 -3.81
CA ILE A 45 8.30 -10.17 -2.94
C ILE A 45 9.26 -9.15 -3.56
N LEU A 46 10.46 -9.58 -3.97
CA LEU A 46 11.44 -8.70 -4.60
C LEU A 46 10.88 -8.07 -5.88
N LYS A 47 10.20 -8.86 -6.72
CA LYS A 47 9.56 -8.32 -7.93
C LYS A 47 8.52 -7.26 -7.60
N LYS A 48 7.76 -7.42 -6.52
CA LYS A 48 6.77 -6.42 -6.09
C LYS A 48 7.41 -5.14 -5.58
N ILE A 49 8.57 -5.22 -4.92
CA ILE A 49 9.34 -4.04 -4.50
C ILE A 49 9.88 -3.27 -5.71
N VAL A 50 10.48 -3.98 -6.67
CA VAL A 50 11.14 -3.34 -7.83
C VAL A 50 10.15 -2.97 -8.94
N LYS A 51 8.99 -3.64 -9.02
CA LYS A 51 7.96 -3.42 -10.04
C LYS A 51 6.55 -3.44 -9.43
N PRO A 52 6.19 -2.45 -8.59
CA PRO A 52 4.92 -2.43 -7.87
C PRO A 52 3.69 -2.41 -8.79
N ASP A 53 3.79 -1.74 -9.94
CA ASP A 53 2.73 -1.65 -10.95
C ASP A 53 2.38 -3.00 -11.60
N SER A 54 3.26 -4.00 -11.47
CA SER A 54 3.01 -5.31 -12.08
C SER A 54 1.93 -6.07 -11.30
N ASN A 55 0.74 -6.23 -11.88
CA ASN A 55 -0.39 -6.97 -11.30
C ASN A 55 -0.84 -6.43 -9.93
N ILE A 56 -1.43 -5.23 -9.90
CA ILE A 56 -1.97 -4.62 -8.67
C ILE A 56 -2.93 -5.60 -7.98
N VAL A 57 -2.84 -5.67 -6.65
CA VAL A 57 -3.69 -6.57 -5.86
C VAL A 57 -5.12 -6.04 -5.91
N SER A 58 -6.09 -6.90 -6.20
CA SER A 58 -7.48 -6.48 -6.27
C SER A 58 -7.97 -5.91 -4.93
N GLY A 59 -8.67 -4.79 -4.98
CA GLY A 59 -9.08 -3.99 -3.82
C GLY A 59 -8.05 -2.93 -3.41
N TYR A 60 -6.89 -2.87 -4.08
CA TYR A 60 -5.84 -1.88 -3.84
C TYR A 60 -5.46 -1.12 -5.13
N GLU A 61 -6.36 -1.10 -6.11
CA GLU A 61 -6.24 -0.24 -7.28
C GLU A 61 -6.43 1.24 -6.89
N GLU A 62 -5.58 2.10 -7.42
CA GLU A 62 -5.77 3.54 -7.29
C GLU A 62 -6.95 4.00 -8.14
N GLU A 63 -7.81 4.83 -7.57
CA GLU A 63 -9.01 5.36 -8.19
C GLU A 63 -8.90 6.88 -8.28
N LEU A 64 -9.17 7.42 -9.47
CA LEU A 64 -9.41 8.84 -9.68
C LEU A 64 -10.92 9.09 -9.65
N ILE A 65 -11.35 9.86 -8.65
CA ILE A 65 -12.74 10.26 -8.46
C ILE A 65 -12.88 11.75 -8.77
N GLU A 66 -13.75 12.07 -9.73
CA GLU A 66 -14.19 13.44 -10.00
C GLU A 66 -15.60 13.62 -9.47
N THR A 67 -15.82 14.65 -8.66
CA THR A 67 -17.15 15.01 -8.16
C THR A 67 -17.86 15.98 -9.09
N GLN A 68 -19.20 16.06 -9.00
CA GLN A 68 -20.01 16.95 -9.82
C GLN A 68 -19.67 18.44 -9.64
N ASP A 69 -19.09 18.82 -8.49
CA ASP A 69 -18.59 20.17 -8.21
C ASP A 69 -17.16 20.44 -8.72
N GLY A 70 -16.57 19.47 -9.42
CA GLY A 70 -15.26 19.58 -10.08
C GLY A 70 -14.05 19.28 -9.20
N ARG A 71 -14.23 18.75 -7.98
CA ARG A 71 -13.09 18.29 -7.17
C ARG A 71 -12.56 16.95 -7.66
N LEU A 72 -11.25 16.78 -7.57
CA LEU A 72 -10.56 15.54 -7.92
C LEU A 72 -9.96 14.91 -6.66
N PHE A 73 -10.18 13.61 -6.49
CA PHE A 73 -9.60 12.81 -5.43
C PHE A 73 -8.88 11.61 -6.04
N VAL A 74 -7.72 11.26 -5.50
CA VAL A 74 -6.91 10.12 -5.94
C VAL A 74 -6.57 9.29 -4.71
N GLY A 75 -6.90 8.00 -4.74
CA GLY A 75 -6.86 7.17 -3.55
C GLY A 75 -7.15 5.70 -3.76
N ILE A 76 -6.97 4.88 -2.73
CA ILE A 76 -7.52 3.53 -2.64
C ILE A 76 -8.89 3.59 -2.00
N VAL A 77 -9.86 2.83 -2.52
CA VAL A 77 -11.17 2.67 -1.89
C VAL A 77 -11.03 1.74 -0.69
N ILE A 78 -11.15 2.28 0.51
CA ILE A 78 -11.07 1.52 1.76
C ILE A 78 -12.41 0.86 2.08
N GLU A 79 -13.50 1.55 1.77
CA GLU A 79 -14.84 1.07 2.05
C GLU A 79 -15.85 1.75 1.12
N GLU A 80 -16.85 0.99 0.67
CA GLU A 80 -18.02 1.54 -0.01
C GLU A 80 -19.27 0.94 0.61
N ARG A 81 -20.03 1.75 1.36
CA ARG A 81 -21.25 1.30 2.05
C ARG A 81 -22.26 2.43 2.21
N ASN A 82 -23.54 2.09 2.24
CA ASN A 82 -24.64 3.03 2.50
C ASN A 82 -24.60 4.28 1.58
N GLY A 83 -24.23 4.10 0.31
CA GLY A 83 -24.11 5.20 -0.66
C GLY A 83 -22.93 6.14 -0.41
N LYS A 84 -21.94 5.75 0.40
CA LYS A 84 -20.73 6.53 0.65
C LYS A 84 -19.49 5.75 0.30
N LEU A 85 -18.55 6.42 -0.35
CA LEU A 85 -17.23 5.96 -0.69
C LEU A 85 -16.22 6.55 0.30
N THR A 86 -15.46 5.70 0.99
CA THR A 86 -14.29 6.12 1.77
C THR A 86 -13.04 5.87 0.95
N LEU A 87 -12.39 6.94 0.54
CA LEU A 87 -11.18 6.91 -0.28
C LEU A 87 -10.00 7.36 0.58
N SER A 88 -8.87 6.62 0.59
CA SER A 88 -7.65 7.02 1.31
C SER A 88 -6.54 7.33 0.33
N ASP A 89 -5.91 8.50 0.45
CA ASP A 89 -4.77 8.87 -0.39
C ASP A 89 -3.44 8.33 0.14
N LYS A 90 -2.37 8.55 -0.63
CA LYS A 90 -1.00 8.16 -0.27
C LYS A 90 -0.46 8.77 1.03
N SER A 91 -1.08 9.83 1.54
CA SER A 91 -0.72 10.45 2.82
C SER A 91 -1.43 9.80 4.01
N GLY A 92 -2.38 8.90 3.74
CA GLY A 92 -3.29 8.34 4.74
C GLY A 92 -4.46 9.25 5.08
N THR A 93 -4.69 10.31 4.30
CA THR A 93 -5.88 11.14 4.46
C THR A 93 -7.07 10.41 3.88
N SER A 94 -8.14 10.28 4.67
CA SER A 94 -9.39 9.66 4.23
C SER A 94 -10.42 10.72 3.84
N PHE A 95 -11.02 10.55 2.68
CA PHE A 95 -12.10 11.36 2.13
C PHE A 95 -13.39 10.53 2.12
N LEU A 96 -14.45 11.10 2.66
CA LEU A 96 -15.80 10.54 2.58
C LEU A 96 -16.55 11.26 1.45
N ILE A 97 -16.89 10.54 0.40
CA ILE A 97 -17.54 11.06 -0.81
C ILE A 97 -18.92 10.42 -0.91
N ASP A 98 -19.97 11.23 -1.09
CA ASP A 98 -21.30 10.68 -1.39
C ASP A 98 -21.28 10.11 -2.81
N ALA A 99 -21.77 8.89 -3.00
CA ALA A 99 -21.78 8.24 -4.31
C ALA A 99 -22.61 9.05 -5.33
N ASN A 100 -23.61 9.80 -4.88
CA ASN A 100 -24.39 10.68 -5.75
C ASN A 100 -23.59 11.90 -6.20
N ASP A 101 -22.56 12.32 -5.46
CA ASP A 101 -21.71 13.46 -5.84
C ASP A 101 -20.62 13.05 -6.84
N ILE A 102 -20.45 11.76 -7.15
CA ILE A 102 -19.43 11.27 -8.09
C ILE A 102 -19.91 11.49 -9.53
N SER A 103 -19.13 12.24 -10.30
CA SER A 103 -19.31 12.42 -11.74
C SER A 103 -18.59 11.33 -12.54
N THR A 104 -17.32 11.07 -12.23
CA THR A 104 -16.53 10.02 -12.87
C THR A 104 -15.68 9.26 -11.86
N ARG A 105 -15.46 7.97 -12.16
CA ARG A 105 -14.57 7.08 -11.41
C ARG A 105 -13.72 6.32 -12.41
N THR A 106 -12.41 6.45 -12.29
CA THR A 106 -11.45 5.82 -13.20
C THR A 106 -10.37 5.09 -12.42
N THR A 107 -10.33 3.77 -12.59
CA THR A 107 -9.25 2.94 -12.06
C THR A 107 -7.95 3.24 -12.80
N GLN A 108 -6.91 3.62 -12.07
CA GLN A 108 -5.60 3.94 -12.60
C GLN A 108 -4.81 2.67 -12.91
N THR A 109 -3.87 2.77 -13.84
CA THR A 109 -2.98 1.67 -14.23
C THR A 109 -1.70 1.59 -13.39
N GLY A 110 -1.38 2.66 -12.65
CA GLY A 110 -0.24 2.72 -11.73
C GLY A 110 -0.58 2.26 -10.32
N SER A 111 0.43 1.85 -9.58
CA SER A 111 0.35 1.52 -8.16
C SER A 111 0.61 2.76 -7.31
N MET A 112 -0.08 2.84 -6.16
CA MET A 112 0.29 3.79 -5.10
C MET A 112 1.63 3.48 -4.43
N MET A 113 2.13 2.25 -4.57
CA MET A 113 3.43 1.87 -4.03
C MET A 113 4.54 2.53 -4.86
N PRO A 114 5.51 3.23 -4.23
CA PRO A 114 6.62 3.85 -4.94
C PRO A 114 7.41 2.86 -5.80
N GLY A 115 7.78 3.25 -7.01
CA GLY A 115 8.53 2.40 -7.95
C GLY A 115 10.05 2.58 -7.93
N ASN A 116 10.58 3.46 -7.09
CA ASN A 116 11.99 3.89 -7.11
C ASN A 116 12.82 3.31 -5.95
N TYR A 117 12.44 2.15 -5.42
CA TYR A 117 13.14 1.54 -4.28
C TYR A 117 14.58 1.10 -4.61
N ASP A 118 14.88 0.82 -5.88
CA ASP A 118 16.21 0.56 -6.41
C ASP A 118 17.11 1.81 -6.43
N GLU A 119 16.53 3.00 -6.46
CA GLU A 119 17.25 4.27 -6.30
C GLU A 119 17.37 4.69 -4.82
N LEU A 120 16.40 4.32 -3.99
CA LEU A 120 16.35 4.70 -2.57
C LEU A 120 17.18 3.79 -1.66
N LEU A 121 17.35 2.53 -2.02
CA LEU A 121 18.01 1.51 -1.20
C LEU A 121 19.26 1.00 -1.91
N ASN A 122 20.37 0.89 -1.19
CA ASN A 122 21.52 0.14 -1.69
C ASN A 122 21.28 -1.38 -1.61
N GLU A 123 22.15 -2.18 -2.25
CA GLU A 123 22.01 -3.64 -2.31
C GLU A 123 21.81 -4.29 -0.92
N ARG A 124 22.59 -3.85 0.07
CA ARG A 124 22.49 -4.39 1.44
C ARG A 124 21.17 -4.02 2.10
N GLU A 125 20.68 -2.80 1.90
CA GLU A 125 19.39 -2.36 2.44
C GLU A 125 18.21 -3.10 1.78
N MET A 126 18.33 -3.40 0.48
CA MET A 126 17.34 -4.23 -0.23
C MET A 126 17.34 -5.67 0.29
N ASP A 127 18.53 -6.26 0.48
CA ASP A 127 18.67 -7.61 1.05
C ASP A 127 18.11 -7.69 2.46
N ASP A 128 18.42 -6.71 3.31
CA ASP A 128 17.91 -6.64 4.68
C ASP A 128 16.38 -6.44 4.72
N LEU A 129 15.82 -5.62 3.82
CA LEU A 129 14.37 -5.45 3.65
C LEU A 129 13.71 -6.77 3.22
N LEU A 130 14.28 -7.46 2.23
CA LEU A 130 13.77 -8.74 1.75
C LEU A 130 13.86 -9.80 2.86
N ALA A 131 14.97 -9.86 3.60
CA ALA A 131 15.16 -10.78 4.72
C ALA A 131 14.11 -10.53 5.83
N TYR A 132 13.84 -9.27 6.16
CA TYR A 132 12.76 -8.90 7.08
C TYR A 132 11.40 -9.40 6.57
N LEU A 133 11.03 -9.13 5.33
CA LEU A 133 9.74 -9.57 4.77
C LEU A 133 9.61 -11.10 4.73
N LEU A 134 10.71 -11.82 4.46
CA LEU A 134 10.76 -13.29 4.50
C LEU A 134 10.65 -13.88 5.91
N SER A 135 10.88 -13.07 6.95
CA SER A 135 10.67 -13.47 8.34
C SER A 135 9.19 -13.40 8.75
N LEU A 136 8.36 -12.64 8.03
CA LEU A 136 6.94 -12.43 8.33
C LEU A 136 6.07 -13.62 7.90
N LYS A 137 6.00 -14.63 8.77
CA LYS A 137 5.24 -15.87 8.54
C LYS A 137 3.88 -15.90 9.27
N GLY A 138 3.42 -14.74 9.76
CA GLY A 138 2.27 -14.62 10.63
C GLY A 138 2.66 -14.74 12.09
N ARG A 139 1.72 -14.37 12.98
CA ARG A 139 1.90 -14.56 14.42
C ARG A 139 1.90 -16.07 14.73
N PRO A 140 2.81 -16.58 15.58
CA PRO A 140 2.68 -17.94 16.11
C PRO A 140 1.38 -18.13 16.88
#